data_AF-G2YCL2-F1
#
_entry.id   AF-G2YCL2-F1
#
_cell.length_a   1.000
_cell.length_b   1.000
_cell.length_c   1.000
_cell.angle_alpha   90.00
_cell.angle_beta   90.00
_cell.angle_gamma   90.00
#
_symmetry.space_group_name_H-M   'P 1'
#
loop_
_entity.id
_entity.type
_entity.pdbx_description
1 polymer ?
#
loop_
_entity_poly.entity_id
_entity_poly.type
_entity_poly.pdbx_seq_one_letter_code
_entity_poly.pdbx_strand_id
1 'polypeptide(L)'
;MAEDRLNVVILSHNLHVLEQYTTSTRESQAAGMSTSIYGQELLKKYDKIKDRPHFVIASKLEVVDARLNVTESRSVPFKLTNWKTFYYRLRANFDEFKSEYVPKPPPSFLEEGQAVVYDVGKRVTNVSYNKEAGLSVTYEDVQTGTNEVLHPDHVIAADGAGSATRKILFLDLKTSYAGVLTWRGIVPENVVSKKP
;
A
#
# COMPACT_ATOMS: atom_id res chain seq x y z
N MET A 1 -19.58 -7.19 8.41
CA MET A 1 -19.51 -8.54 7.82
C MET A 1 -18.36 -8.74 6.83
N ALA A 2 -17.88 -7.72 6.08
CA ALA A 2 -16.65 -7.83 5.28
C ALA A 2 -15.36 -7.58 6.10
N GLU A 3 -15.44 -6.73 7.13
CA GLU A 3 -14.30 -6.33 7.98
C GLU A 3 -13.74 -7.46 8.85
N ASP A 4 -14.57 -8.43 9.26
CA ASP A 4 -14.12 -9.56 10.07
C ASP A 4 -13.29 -10.58 9.26
N ARG A 5 -13.49 -10.65 7.94
CA ARG A 5 -12.81 -11.65 7.09
C ARG A 5 -11.36 -11.29 6.80
N LEU A 6 -11.02 -10.00 6.69
CA LEU A 6 -9.62 -9.58 6.47
C LEU A 6 -8.75 -9.85 7.70
N ASN A 7 -9.35 -9.74 8.90
CA ASN A 7 -8.67 -9.91 10.19
C ASN A 7 -8.35 -11.37 10.51
N VAL A 8 -9.16 -12.32 10.02
CA VAL A 8 -8.94 -13.76 10.18
C VAL A 8 -7.78 -14.26 9.30
N VAL A 9 -7.46 -13.57 8.19
CA VAL A 9 -6.40 -14.01 7.28
C VAL A 9 -5.01 -13.86 7.88
N ILE A 10 -4.71 -12.76 8.59
CA ILE A 10 -3.33 -12.50 9.05
C ILE A 10 -2.97 -13.26 10.33
N LEU A 11 -3.94 -13.58 11.19
CA LEU A 11 -3.67 -14.13 12.52
C LEU A 11 -3.71 -15.67 12.59
N SER A 12 -3.94 -16.37 11.48
CA SER A 12 -3.99 -17.84 11.46
C SER A 12 -3.42 -18.49 10.19
N HIS A 13 -2.71 -17.74 9.34
CA HIS A 13 -2.19 -18.26 8.07
C HIS A 13 -0.71 -17.88 7.89
N ASN A 14 0.01 -18.73 7.17
CA ASN A 14 1.32 -18.37 6.63
C ASN A 14 1.13 -17.48 5.41
N LEU A 15 1.84 -16.37 5.36
CA LEU A 15 1.70 -15.37 4.30
C LEU A 15 2.99 -15.29 3.47
N HIS A 16 2.84 -15.35 2.15
CA HIS A 16 3.92 -15.13 1.20
C HIS A 16 3.51 -14.03 0.23
N VAL A 17 4.19 -12.89 0.31
CA VAL A 17 3.96 -11.74 -0.56
C VAL A 17 5.00 -11.76 -1.68
N LEU A 18 4.52 -11.72 -2.92
CA LEU A 18 5.34 -11.58 -4.12
C LEU A 18 5.21 -10.14 -4.65
N GLU A 19 6.27 -9.35 -4.52
CA GLU A 19 6.33 -7.96 -4.98
C GLU A 19 7.25 -7.84 -6.20
N GLN A 20 6.74 -7.32 -7.31
CA GLN A 20 7.50 -7.20 -8.56
C GLN A 20 8.67 -6.21 -8.48
N TYR A 21 8.58 -5.17 -7.63
CA TYR A 21 9.65 -4.20 -7.51
C TYR A 21 10.85 -4.85 -6.81
N THR A 22 12.05 -4.61 -7.33
CA THR A 22 13.27 -5.35 -6.95
C THR A 22 13.85 -4.97 -5.59
N THR A 23 13.30 -3.97 -4.91
CA THR A 23 13.74 -3.54 -3.58
C THR A 23 12.55 -3.26 -2.66
N SER A 24 12.74 -3.36 -1.35
CA SER A 24 11.69 -2.95 -0.40
C SER A 24 11.61 -1.42 -0.23
N THR A 25 12.60 -0.68 -0.74
CA THR A 25 12.68 0.78 -0.66
C THR A 25 11.98 1.39 -1.87
N ARG A 26 10.94 2.21 -1.62
CA ARG A 26 10.23 2.89 -2.69
C ARG A 26 10.86 4.25 -2.97
N GLU A 27 11.37 4.44 -4.18
CA GLU A 27 11.98 5.70 -4.63
C GLU A 27 10.93 6.75 -5.01
N SER A 28 9.71 6.32 -5.34
CA SER A 28 8.62 7.21 -5.75
C SER A 28 8.20 8.15 -4.61
N GLN A 29 8.62 9.40 -4.77
CA GLN A 29 8.12 10.68 -4.25
C GLN A 29 6.83 10.54 -3.42
N ALA A 30 6.94 10.90 -2.14
CA ALA A 30 5.95 10.88 -1.08
C ALA A 30 4.67 11.68 -1.39
N ALA A 31 3.95 11.27 -2.44
CA ALA A 31 2.81 12.00 -2.93
C ALA A 31 1.74 12.01 -1.85
N GLY A 32 1.24 13.22 -1.55
CA GLY A 32 0.26 13.42 -0.50
C GLY A 32 -0.97 12.56 -0.72
N MET A 33 -1.46 11.97 0.35
CA MET A 33 -2.71 11.24 0.41
C MET A 33 -3.40 11.55 1.73
N SER A 34 -4.69 11.25 1.83
CA SER A 34 -5.37 11.19 3.13
C SER A 34 -5.82 9.76 3.37
N THR A 35 -5.74 9.31 4.62
CA THR A 35 -6.38 8.06 5.02
C THR A 35 -7.85 8.36 5.32
N SER A 36 -8.75 7.66 4.62
CA SER A 36 -10.18 7.70 4.95
C SER A 36 -10.43 7.15 6.37
N ILE A 37 -11.66 7.27 6.86
CA ILE A 37 -12.05 6.76 8.18
C ILE A 37 -11.62 5.29 8.41
N TYR A 38 -11.72 4.44 7.37
CA TYR A 38 -11.35 3.03 7.45
C TYR A 38 -9.85 2.82 7.58
N GLY A 39 -9.05 3.60 6.83
CA GLY A 39 -7.59 3.57 6.97
C GLY A 39 -7.13 4.04 8.35
N GLN A 40 -7.84 5.02 8.93
CA GLN A 40 -7.55 5.50 10.28
C GLN A 40 -7.92 4.48 11.36
N GLU A 41 -9.07 3.82 11.26
CA GLU A 41 -9.46 2.76 12.21
C GLU A 41 -8.54 1.53 12.11
N LEU A 42 -8.10 1.17 10.90
CA LEU A 42 -7.10 0.11 10.69
C LEU A 42 -5.79 0.44 11.41
N LEU A 43 -5.26 1.65 11.23
CA LEU A 43 -4.04 2.07 11.93
C LEU A 43 -4.28 2.17 13.45
N LYS A 44 -5.41 2.71 13.90
CA LYS A 44 -5.73 2.77 15.33
C LYS A 44 -5.70 1.40 15.99
N LYS A 45 -6.20 0.37 15.29
CA LYS A 45 -6.27 -1.00 15.79
C LYS A 45 -4.92 -1.73 15.74
N TYR A 46 -4.19 -1.63 14.62
CA TYR A 46 -3.05 -2.52 14.34
C TYR A 46 -1.69 -1.86 14.41
N ASP A 47 -1.61 -0.54 14.28
CA ASP A 47 -0.31 0.11 14.31
C ASP A 47 0.20 0.26 15.76
N LYS A 48 1.33 -0.40 16.02
CA LYS A 48 2.01 -0.42 17.31
C LYS A 48 3.00 0.74 17.49
N ILE A 49 3.26 1.52 16.45
CA ILE A 49 4.24 2.61 16.49
C ILE A 49 3.60 3.85 17.11
N LYS A 50 3.94 4.20 18.35
CA LYS A 50 3.31 5.34 19.06
C LYS A 50 4.21 6.58 19.19
N ASP A 51 5.51 6.42 18.96
CA ASP A 51 6.54 7.45 19.16
C ASP A 51 6.65 8.48 18.03
N ARG A 52 5.93 8.27 16.92
CA ARG A 52 5.96 9.15 15.74
C ARG A 52 4.57 9.33 15.14
N PRO A 53 4.23 10.56 14.70
CA PRO A 53 3.00 10.78 13.96
C PRO A 53 3.04 10.05 12.62
N HIS A 54 1.87 9.82 12.03
CA HIS A 54 1.73 9.25 10.67
C HIS A 54 0.87 10.12 9.76
N PHE A 55 0.51 11.31 10.24
CA PHE A 55 -0.19 12.34 9.50
C PHE A 55 0.12 13.71 10.10
N VAL A 56 -0.11 14.76 9.32
CA VAL A 56 -0.26 16.13 9.78
C VAL A 56 -1.74 16.52 9.68
N ILE A 57 -2.18 17.51 10.48
CA ILE A 57 -3.55 17.99 10.44
C ILE A 57 -3.59 19.28 9.64
N ALA A 58 -4.37 19.31 8.56
CA ALA A 58 -4.83 20.55 7.98
C ALA A 58 -6.14 20.95 8.67
N SER A 59 -6.25 22.20 9.10
CA SER A 59 -7.39 22.73 9.88
C SER A 59 -8.49 23.35 9.01
N LYS A 60 -8.20 23.61 7.74
CA LYS A 60 -9.05 24.38 6.82
C LYS A 60 -8.95 23.85 5.39
N LEU A 61 -10.08 23.86 4.70
CA LEU A 61 -10.19 23.71 3.26
C LEU A 61 -10.65 25.03 2.67
N GLU A 62 -9.92 25.54 1.69
CA GLU A 62 -10.30 26.72 0.92
C GLU A 62 -10.42 26.35 -0.55
N VAL A 63 -11.51 26.77 -1.17
CA VAL A 63 -11.71 26.69 -2.62
C VAL A 63 -11.50 28.10 -3.17
N VAL A 64 -10.68 28.21 -4.21
CA VAL A 64 -10.35 29.50 -4.85
C VAL A 64 -10.79 29.51 -6.31
N ASP A 65 -11.23 30.67 -6.80
CA ASP A 65 -11.50 30.88 -8.23
C ASP A 65 -10.20 31.08 -9.05
N ALA A 66 -10.34 31.23 -10.37
CA ALA A 66 -9.20 31.46 -11.26
C ALA A 66 -8.42 32.76 -10.99
N ARG A 67 -8.97 33.67 -10.18
CA ARG A 67 -8.35 34.92 -9.73
C ARG A 67 -7.82 34.82 -8.29
N LEU A 68 -7.77 33.62 -7.73
CA LEU A 68 -7.33 33.31 -6.37
C LEU A 68 -8.23 33.90 -5.26
N ASN A 69 -9.46 34.27 -5.58
CA ASN A 69 -10.42 34.68 -4.56
C ASN A 69 -10.98 33.44 -3.86
N VAL A 70 -11.00 33.45 -2.52
CA VAL A 70 -11.64 32.39 -1.74
C VAL A 70 -13.14 32.43 -1.98
N THR A 71 -13.67 31.39 -2.63
CA THR A 71 -15.11 31.22 -2.89
C THR A 71 -15.79 30.40 -1.82
N GLU A 72 -15.02 29.55 -1.12
CA GLU A 72 -15.52 28.70 -0.05
C GLU A 72 -14.42 28.46 0.99
N SER A 73 -14.81 28.40 2.26
CA SER A 73 -13.92 28.11 3.37
C SER A 73 -14.64 27.24 4.39
N ARG A 74 -14.09 26.05 4.68
CA ARG A 74 -14.62 25.14 5.70
C ARG A 74 -13.51 24.74 6.66
N SER A 75 -13.83 24.67 7.96
CA SER A 75 -12.95 23.98 8.91
C SER A 75 -13.16 22.49 8.75
N VAL A 76 -12.10 21.79 8.33
CA VAL A 76 -12.12 20.34 8.13
C VAL A 76 -10.81 19.80 8.69
N PRO A 77 -10.82 18.89 9.69
CA PRO A 77 -9.62 18.34 10.28
C PRO A 77 -9.04 17.22 9.39
N PHE A 78 -8.54 17.58 8.21
CA PHE A 78 -7.95 16.61 7.30
C PHE A 78 -6.66 16.05 7.89
N LYS A 79 -6.61 14.73 8.07
CA LYS A 79 -5.37 14.01 8.36
C LYS A 79 -4.68 13.71 7.03
N LEU A 80 -3.61 14.44 6.76
CA LEU A 80 -2.81 14.32 5.55
C LEU A 80 -1.57 13.50 5.84
N THR A 81 -1.31 12.51 5.01
CA THR A 81 -0.12 11.67 5.07
C THR A 81 0.46 11.55 3.66
N ASN A 82 1.42 10.65 3.48
CA ASN A 82 1.94 10.32 2.17
C ASN A 82 2.15 8.80 2.05
N TRP A 83 2.29 8.33 0.82
CA TRP A 83 2.47 6.90 0.55
C TRP A 83 3.72 6.31 1.21
N LYS A 84 4.82 7.07 1.33
CA LYS A 84 6.08 6.61 1.95
C LYS A 84 5.87 6.32 3.45
N THR A 85 5.27 7.26 4.18
CA THR A 85 4.87 7.14 5.59
C THR A 85 3.93 5.96 5.78
N PHE A 86 2.87 5.87 4.98
CA PHE A 86 1.88 4.80 5.13
C PHE A 86 2.49 3.41 4.86
N TYR A 87 3.19 3.25 3.73
CA TYR A 87 3.83 1.99 3.33
C TYR A 87 4.83 1.49 4.36
N TYR A 88 5.79 2.33 4.79
CA TYR A 88 6.81 1.88 5.73
C TYR A 88 6.25 1.57 7.12
N ARG A 89 5.16 2.22 7.50
CA ARG A 89 4.49 1.94 8.76
C ARG A 89 3.75 0.61 8.70
N LEU A 90 3.11 0.28 7.58
CA LEU A 90 2.51 -1.03 7.39
C LEU A 90 3.58 -2.13 7.38
N ARG A 91 4.66 -1.97 6.60
CA ARG A 91 5.79 -2.93 6.56
C ARG A 91 6.41 -3.13 7.95
N ALA A 92 6.71 -2.05 8.67
CA ALA A 92 7.26 -2.16 10.03
C ALA A 92 6.35 -2.94 11.00
N ASN A 93 5.02 -2.82 10.87
CA ASN A 93 4.08 -3.61 11.69
C ASN A 93 3.86 -5.04 11.15
N PHE A 94 4.08 -5.27 9.85
CA PHE A 94 3.77 -6.52 9.15
C PHE A 94 4.93 -7.53 9.19
N ASP A 95 6.11 -7.10 8.78
CA ASP A 95 7.30 -7.95 8.60
C ASP A 95 8.55 -7.36 9.27
N GLU A 96 8.35 -6.50 10.27
CA GLU A 96 9.42 -5.81 11.01
C GLU A 96 10.40 -5.03 10.11
N PHE A 97 9.93 -4.57 8.95
CA PHE A 97 10.82 -3.88 8.02
C PHE A 97 11.34 -2.56 8.59
N LYS A 98 12.67 -2.48 8.74
CA LYS A 98 13.37 -1.25 9.13
C LYS A 98 13.52 -0.31 7.93
N SER A 99 13.10 0.93 8.11
CA SER A 99 13.21 1.98 7.08
C SER A 99 13.74 3.29 7.67
N GLU A 100 14.05 4.26 6.80
CA GLU A 100 14.35 5.64 7.22
C GLU A 100 13.21 6.24 8.06
N TYR A 101 11.96 5.97 7.68
CA TYR A 101 10.79 6.49 8.40
C TYR A 101 10.46 5.73 9.68
N VAL A 102 10.84 4.45 9.79
CA VAL A 102 10.67 3.61 10.99
C VAL A 102 11.97 2.83 11.25
N PRO A 103 12.94 3.42 11.96
CA PRO A 103 14.25 2.82 12.19
C PRO A 103 14.25 1.74 13.28
N LYS A 104 13.19 1.70 14.10
CA LYS A 104 12.97 0.74 15.19
C LYS A 104 11.56 0.17 15.02
N PRO A 105 11.37 -0.86 14.17
CA PRO A 105 10.07 -1.49 14.00
C PRO A 105 9.63 -2.17 15.32
N PRO A 106 8.32 -2.23 15.59
CA PRO A 106 7.80 -2.98 16.72
C PRO A 106 8.03 -4.49 16.52
N PRO A 107 8.06 -5.28 17.60
CA PRO A 107 8.15 -6.74 17.46
C PRO A 107 6.90 -7.28 16.76
N SER A 108 7.13 -8.36 16.01
CA SER A 108 6.13 -9.11 15.29
C SER A 108 4.96 -9.53 16.18
N PHE A 109 3.79 -9.66 15.55
CA PHE A 109 2.60 -10.23 16.19
C PHE A 109 2.47 -11.74 15.95
N LEU A 110 3.42 -12.35 15.25
CA LEU A 110 3.36 -13.77 14.88
C LEU A 110 3.50 -14.65 16.12
N GLU A 111 2.60 -15.63 16.21
CA GLU A 111 2.66 -16.72 17.17
C GLU A 111 3.58 -17.84 16.67
N GLU A 112 3.89 -18.80 17.55
CA GLU A 112 4.74 -19.93 17.22
C GLU A 112 4.15 -20.75 16.06
N GLY A 113 4.97 -20.98 15.02
CA GLY A 113 4.57 -21.71 13.81
C GLY A 113 4.01 -20.84 12.68
N GLN A 114 3.86 -19.52 12.87
CA GLN A 114 3.44 -18.60 11.82
C GLN A 114 4.62 -17.96 11.09
N ALA A 115 4.49 -17.80 9.79
CA ALA A 115 5.50 -17.17 8.94
C ALA A 115 4.91 -16.10 8.02
N VAL A 116 5.64 -15.00 7.90
CA VAL A 116 5.41 -13.94 6.91
C VAL A 116 6.69 -13.78 6.09
N VAL A 117 6.57 -13.97 4.78
CA VAL A 117 7.65 -13.77 3.82
C VAL A 117 7.25 -12.65 2.86
N TYR A 118 8.14 -11.68 2.66
CA TYR A 118 7.97 -10.60 1.71
C TYR A 118 9.12 -10.64 0.70
N ASP A 119 8.89 -11.24 -0.46
CA ASP A 119 9.89 -11.34 -1.52
C ASP A 119 9.73 -10.23 -2.55
N VAL A 120 10.82 -9.52 -2.78
CA VAL A 120 10.95 -8.47 -3.79
C VAL A 120 11.48 -9.04 -5.10
N GLY A 121 11.24 -8.34 -6.20
CA GLY A 121 11.64 -8.80 -7.53
C GLY A 121 10.88 -10.04 -8.00
N LYS A 122 9.72 -10.37 -7.43
CA LYS A 122 8.91 -11.52 -7.85
C LYS A 122 7.67 -11.03 -8.59
N ARG A 123 7.65 -11.23 -9.91
CA ARG A 123 6.54 -10.80 -10.78
C ARG A 123 5.63 -11.98 -11.08
N VAL A 124 4.40 -11.95 -10.59
CA VAL A 124 3.38 -12.95 -10.95
C VAL A 124 3.06 -12.83 -12.44
N THR A 125 3.16 -13.96 -13.14
CA THR A 125 2.91 -14.08 -14.59
C THR A 125 1.68 -14.92 -14.91
N ASN A 126 1.26 -15.80 -13.99
CA ASN A 126 0.05 -16.60 -14.15
C ASN A 126 -0.59 -16.96 -12.81
N VAL A 127 -1.92 -17.07 -12.79
CA VAL A 127 -2.70 -17.65 -11.70
C VAL A 127 -3.72 -18.61 -12.31
N SER A 128 -3.73 -19.86 -11.86
CA SER A 128 -4.60 -20.89 -12.40
C SER A 128 -5.16 -21.79 -11.30
N TYR A 129 -6.28 -22.45 -11.60
CA TYR A 129 -6.91 -23.42 -10.72
C TYR A 129 -7.27 -24.68 -11.50
N ASN A 130 -6.87 -25.83 -11.00
CA ASN A 130 -7.32 -27.14 -11.45
C ASN A 130 -7.92 -27.90 -10.25
N LYS A 131 -9.04 -28.61 -10.46
CA LYS A 131 -9.69 -29.40 -9.40
C LYS A 131 -8.78 -30.46 -8.76
N GLU A 132 -7.86 -31.05 -9.53
CA GLU A 132 -6.95 -32.10 -9.08
C GLU A 132 -5.69 -31.54 -8.41
N ALA A 133 -5.13 -30.45 -8.97
CA ALA A 133 -3.85 -29.88 -8.53
C ALA A 133 -3.99 -28.65 -7.60
N GLY A 134 -5.22 -28.14 -7.41
CA GLY A 134 -5.47 -26.94 -6.63
C GLY A 134 -5.11 -25.64 -7.36
N LEU A 135 -4.87 -24.60 -6.57
CA LEU A 135 -4.40 -23.30 -7.07
C LEU A 135 -2.91 -23.37 -7.39
N SER A 136 -2.49 -22.63 -8.42
CA SER A 136 -1.09 -22.46 -8.77
C SER A 136 -0.82 -21.02 -9.18
N VAL A 137 0.27 -20.47 -8.64
CA VAL A 137 0.76 -19.13 -8.96
C VAL A 137 2.13 -19.28 -9.60
N THR A 138 2.27 -18.88 -10.86
CA THR A 138 3.57 -18.80 -11.52
C THR A 138 4.09 -17.38 -11.38
N TYR A 139 5.35 -17.24 -10.98
CA TYR A 139 6.03 -15.96 -10.91
C TYR A 139 7.44 -16.07 -11.50
N GLU A 140 7.90 -14.95 -12.02
CA GLU A 140 9.25 -14.75 -12.54
C GLU A 140 10.06 -14.00 -11.48
N ASP A 141 11.27 -14.47 -11.21
CA ASP A 141 12.28 -13.65 -10.56
C ASP A 141 12.82 -12.64 -11.57
N VAL A 142 12.54 -11.36 -11.33
CA VAL A 142 12.87 -10.24 -12.23
C VAL A 142 14.38 -10.06 -12.41
N GLN A 143 15.20 -10.52 -11.45
CA GLN A 143 16.65 -10.39 -11.55
C GLN A 143 17.27 -11.51 -12.39
N THR A 144 16.78 -12.74 -12.23
CA THR A 144 17.35 -13.92 -12.91
C THR A 144 16.60 -14.32 -14.19
N GLY A 145 15.34 -13.88 -14.33
CA GLY A 145 14.41 -14.30 -15.38
C GLY A 145 13.85 -15.72 -15.18
N THR A 146 14.12 -16.36 -14.05
CA THR A 146 13.67 -17.74 -13.80
C THR A 146 12.22 -17.77 -13.35
N ASN A 147 11.46 -18.74 -13.85
CA ASN A 147 10.09 -18.97 -13.43
C ASN A 147 10.01 -20.02 -12.32
N GLU A 148 9.17 -19.75 -11.33
CA GLU A 148 8.89 -20.60 -10.19
C GLU A 148 7.36 -20.74 -10.02
N VAL A 149 6.92 -21.77 -9.31
CA VAL A 149 5.49 -22.05 -9.08
C VAL A 149 5.24 -22.26 -7.59
N LEU A 150 4.25 -21.56 -7.04
CA LEU A 150 3.70 -21.81 -5.71
C LEU A 150 2.33 -22.49 -5.82
N HIS A 151 2.02 -23.32 -4.82
CA HIS A 151 0.73 -23.96 -4.64
C HIS A 151 0.06 -23.47 -3.35
N PRO A 152 -0.48 -22.24 -3.31
CA PRO A 152 -1.13 -21.71 -2.12
C PRO A 152 -2.57 -22.18 -2.00
N ASP A 153 -3.13 -22.19 -0.78
CA ASP A 153 -4.56 -22.44 -0.55
C ASP A 153 -5.44 -21.27 -1.03
N HIS A 154 -4.90 -20.05 -0.96
CA HIS A 154 -5.59 -18.82 -1.31
C HIS A 154 -4.66 -17.81 -1.99
N VAL A 155 -5.21 -17.01 -2.89
CA VAL A 155 -4.48 -15.93 -3.58
C VAL A 155 -5.22 -14.61 -3.37
N ILE A 156 -4.50 -13.59 -2.90
CA ILE A 156 -5.00 -12.21 -2.82
C ILE A 156 -4.28 -11.40 -3.90
N ALA A 157 -5.01 -11.07 -4.97
CA ALA A 157 -4.50 -10.22 -6.05
C ALA A 157 -4.50 -8.74 -5.63
N ALA A 158 -3.38 -8.28 -5.06
CA ALA A 158 -3.18 -6.89 -4.60
C ALA A 158 -2.18 -6.11 -5.49
N ASP A 159 -2.10 -6.44 -6.78
CA ASP A 159 -1.14 -5.94 -7.78
C ASP A 159 -1.54 -4.61 -8.45
N GLY A 160 -2.39 -3.82 -7.78
CA GLY A 160 -2.68 -2.43 -8.10
C GLY A 160 -3.57 -2.18 -9.33
N ALA A 161 -3.63 -0.90 -9.75
CA ALA A 161 -4.52 -0.48 -10.84
C ALA A 161 -4.16 -1.12 -12.19
N GLY A 162 -2.88 -1.45 -12.41
CA GLY A 162 -2.39 -2.11 -13.62
C GLY A 162 -2.48 -3.63 -13.62
N SER A 163 -3.04 -4.24 -12.57
CA SER A 163 -3.11 -5.67 -12.26
C SER A 163 -2.99 -6.60 -13.46
N ALA A 164 -1.91 -7.38 -13.49
CA ALA A 164 -1.72 -8.47 -14.45
C ALA A 164 -2.66 -9.63 -14.12
N THR A 165 -2.83 -9.92 -12.82
CA THR A 165 -3.72 -11.00 -12.33
C THR A 165 -5.15 -10.78 -12.79
N ARG A 166 -5.66 -9.55 -12.69
CA ARG A 166 -7.01 -9.21 -13.16
C ARG A 166 -7.17 -9.38 -14.67
N LYS A 167 -6.13 -9.08 -15.46
CA LYS A 167 -6.16 -9.27 -16.92
C LYS A 167 -6.15 -10.75 -17.29
N ILE A 168 -5.44 -11.60 -16.55
CA ILE A 168 -5.42 -13.05 -16.74
C ILE A 168 -6.82 -13.63 -16.49
N LEU A 169 -7.48 -13.22 -15.41
CA LEU A 169 -8.79 -13.73 -15.01
C LEU A 169 -9.96 -13.12 -15.82
N PHE A 170 -9.80 -11.90 -16.33
CA PHE A 170 -10.84 -11.17 -17.05
C PHE A 170 -10.28 -10.57 -18.35
N LEU A 171 -10.09 -11.41 -19.37
CA LEU A 171 -9.45 -11.06 -20.65
C LEU A 171 -10.13 -9.89 -21.37
N ASP A 172 -11.45 -9.77 -21.25
CA ASP A 172 -12.23 -8.72 -21.92
C ASP A 172 -12.23 -7.39 -21.16
N LEU A 173 -11.69 -7.34 -19.94
CA LEU A 173 -11.69 -6.12 -19.13
C LEU A 173 -10.70 -5.09 -19.67
N LYS A 174 -11.21 -3.95 -20.11
CA LYS A 174 -10.41 -2.81 -20.59
C LYS A 174 -10.47 -1.64 -19.61
N THR A 175 -9.30 -1.12 -19.25
CA THR A 175 -9.22 0.14 -18.51
C THR A 175 -9.40 1.31 -19.48
N SER A 176 -10.44 2.11 -19.28
CA SER A 176 -10.70 3.29 -20.12
C SER A 176 -9.97 4.51 -19.58
N TYR A 177 -9.43 5.33 -20.49
CA TYR A 177 -8.88 6.63 -20.14
C TYR A 177 -10.02 7.60 -19.77
N ALA A 178 -9.85 8.35 -18.67
CA ALA A 178 -10.88 9.26 -18.17
C ALA A 178 -10.96 10.61 -18.93
N GLY A 179 -10.10 10.84 -19.92
CA GLY A 179 -10.04 12.10 -20.66
C GLY A 179 -9.25 13.22 -19.96
N VAL A 180 -8.68 12.96 -18.78
CA VAL A 180 -7.97 13.95 -17.96
C VAL A 180 -6.68 13.38 -17.38
N LEU A 181 -5.73 14.25 -17.05
CA LEU A 181 -4.50 13.91 -16.33
C LEU A 181 -4.34 14.81 -15.10
N THR A 182 -3.62 14.32 -14.10
CA THR A 182 -3.33 15.08 -12.88
C THR A 182 -1.83 15.25 -12.72
N TRP A 183 -1.38 16.51 -12.63
CA TRP A 183 -0.02 16.84 -12.23
C TRP A 183 0.10 16.78 -10.71
N ARG A 184 1.18 16.17 -10.21
CA ARG A 184 1.47 16.05 -8.77
C ARG A 184 2.92 16.45 -8.53
N GLY A 185 3.16 17.12 -7.41
CA GLY A 185 4.49 17.55 -7.00
C GLY A 185 4.55 17.74 -5.49
N ILE A 186 5.77 17.81 -4.97
CA ILE A 186 6.07 18.10 -3.57
C ILE A 186 7.07 19.26 -3.59
N VAL A 187 6.87 20.24 -2.71
CA VAL A 187 7.80 21.37 -2.57
C VAL A 187 8.20 21.48 -1.10
N PRO A 188 9.49 21.60 -0.78
CA PRO A 188 9.92 21.91 0.57
C PRO A 188 9.28 23.20 1.08
N GLU A 189 8.74 23.19 2.29
CA GLU A 189 8.00 24.32 2.85
C GLU A 189 8.83 25.60 2.88
N ASN A 190 10.13 25.49 3.16
CA ASN A 190 11.07 26.61 3.20
C ASN A 190 11.33 27.28 1.84
N VAL A 191 10.87 26.69 0.73
CA VAL A 191 11.02 27.25 -0.63
C VAL A 191 9.79 28.10 -1.01
N VAL A 192 8.63 27.87 -0.39
CA VAL A 192 7.35 28.51 -0.77
C VAL A 192 6.72 29.35 0.34
N SER A 193 7.07 29.09 1.60
CA SER A 193 6.63 29.86 2.75
C SER A 193 7.75 30.80 3.20
N LYS A 194 7.43 32.07 3.45
CA LYS A 194 8.32 32.93 4.25
C LYS A 194 8.43 32.29 5.64
N LYS A 195 9.64 32.26 6.22
CA LYS A 195 9.80 31.80 7.60
C LYS A 195 8.79 32.53 8.49
N PRO A 196 8.05 31.82 9.36
CA PRO A 196 7.21 32.47 10.36
C PRO A 196 8.04 33.37 11.27
#